data_AF-A0A2D6A8R8-F1
#
_entry.id   AF-A0A2D6A8R8-F1
#
_cell.length_a   1.000
_cell.length_b   1.000
_cell.length_c   1.000
_cell.angle_alpha   90.00
_cell.angle_beta   90.00
_cell.angle_gamma   90.00
#
_symmetry.space_group_name_H-M   'P 1'
#
loop_
_entity.id
_entity.type
_entity.pdbx_description
1 polymer ?
#
loop_
_entity_poly.entity_id
_entity_poly.type
_entity_poly.pdbx_seq_one_letter_code
_entity_poly.pdbx_strand_id
1 'polypeptide(L)'
;MDLLLFRHGHAENSIPPGGNDNDRKLTAAGRKGLEAAAPAWVSLAPAPTVIVVSPLVRARQTADILVAALGAATEHGQSPSLQIENALRPDGSTEHALEVLPETDSVWIVTHMPLVGDLVARLAVGTDRSSMPLTPGMGVWLELPGHHIGYGGRVVASLSQEAAEKVARGQ
;
A
#
# COMPACT_ATOMS: atom_id res chain seq x y z
N MET A 1 -6.56 -3.73 14.68
CA MET A 1 -6.60 -3.85 13.22
C MET A 1 -5.18 -3.78 12.68
N ASP A 2 -4.83 -4.66 11.75
CA ASP A 2 -3.60 -4.61 10.96
C ASP A 2 -3.81 -3.76 9.71
N LEU A 3 -3.00 -2.72 9.56
CA LEU A 3 -3.06 -1.82 8.42
C LEU A 3 -1.71 -1.78 7.71
N LEU A 4 -1.69 -2.21 6.45
CA LEU A 4 -0.50 -2.08 5.60
C LEU A 4 -0.67 -0.94 4.61
N LEU A 5 0.24 0.04 4.67
CA LEU A 5 0.26 1.20 3.80
C LEU A 5 1.39 1.05 2.78
N PHE A 6 1.05 1.05 1.50
CA PHE A 6 2.01 1.01 0.40
C PHE A 6 2.01 2.33 -0.35
N ARG A 7 3.22 2.84 -0.62
CA ARG A 7 3.41 3.74 -1.77
C ARG A 7 3.44 2.88 -3.03
N HIS A 8 2.71 3.29 -4.07
CA HIS A 8 2.79 2.64 -5.38
C HIS A 8 4.24 2.43 -5.86
N GLY A 9 4.45 1.42 -6.71
CA GLY A 9 5.76 1.09 -7.29
C GLY A 9 6.34 2.16 -8.22
N HIS A 10 7.57 1.95 -8.68
CA HIS A 10 8.24 2.88 -9.58
C HIS A 10 7.50 3.00 -10.93
N ALA A 11 6.97 4.20 -11.20
CA ALA A 11 6.16 4.52 -12.38
C ALA A 11 6.96 5.26 -13.45
N GLU A 12 6.48 5.18 -14.70
CA GLU A 12 7.05 5.90 -15.86
C GLU A 12 7.21 7.38 -15.54
N ASN A 13 8.30 8.03 -15.93
CA ASN A 13 8.53 9.45 -15.62
C ASN A 13 7.70 10.40 -16.50
N SER A 14 7.32 9.95 -17.70
CA SER A 14 6.62 10.76 -18.69
C SER A 14 5.14 10.40 -18.75
N ILE A 15 4.30 11.38 -19.05
CA ILE A 15 2.89 11.16 -19.38
C ILE A 15 2.82 10.40 -20.72
N PRO A 16 2.01 9.34 -20.84
CA PRO A 16 1.86 8.62 -22.10
C PRO A 16 1.26 9.51 -23.20
N PRO A 17 1.59 9.28 -24.49
CA PRO A 17 1.03 10.08 -25.59
C PRO A 17 -0.51 10.07 -25.58
N GLY A 18 -1.11 11.26 -25.53
CA GLY A 18 -2.57 11.42 -25.48
C GLY A 18 -3.24 11.13 -24.14
N GLY A 19 -2.47 10.88 -23.07
CA GLY A 19 -2.98 10.65 -21.71
C GLY A 19 -2.66 11.79 -20.73
N ASN A 20 -2.84 11.51 -19.43
CA ASN A 20 -2.52 12.40 -18.31
C ASN A 20 -1.68 11.67 -17.22
N ASP A 21 -1.33 12.35 -16.13
CA ASP A 21 -0.51 11.76 -15.06
C ASP A 21 -1.13 10.50 -14.43
N ASN A 22 -2.46 10.43 -14.35
CA ASN A 22 -3.15 9.29 -13.77
C ASN A 22 -2.95 8.01 -14.60
N ASP A 23 -2.62 8.15 -15.88
CA ASP A 23 -2.45 7.04 -16.83
C ASP A 23 -1.03 6.45 -16.83
N ARG A 24 -0.10 7.10 -16.11
CA ARG A 24 1.28 6.60 -15.96
C ARG A 24 1.27 5.21 -15.35
N LYS A 25 1.93 4.29 -16.03
CA LYS A 25 2.04 2.88 -15.59
C LYS A 25 3.26 2.70 -14.72
N LEU A 26 3.32 1.58 -14.02
CA LEU A 26 4.56 1.06 -13.49
C LEU A 26 5.55 0.84 -14.64
N THR A 27 6.81 1.20 -14.41
CA THR A 27 7.89 0.77 -15.29
C THR A 27 8.04 -0.75 -15.26
N ALA A 28 8.60 -1.35 -16.30
CA ALA A 28 8.90 -2.78 -16.31
C ALA A 28 9.80 -3.20 -15.11
N ALA A 29 10.80 -2.39 -14.79
CA ALA A 29 11.67 -2.63 -13.64
C ALA A 29 10.92 -2.50 -12.29
N GLY A 30 10.09 -1.46 -12.14
CA GLY A 30 9.26 -1.26 -10.94
C GLY A 30 8.27 -2.40 -10.73
N ARG A 31 7.63 -2.88 -11.80
CA ARG A 31 6.76 -4.05 -11.77
C ARG A 31 7.52 -5.30 -11.32
N LYS A 32 8.64 -5.62 -11.96
CA LYS A 32 9.45 -6.80 -11.64
C LYS A 32 9.94 -6.79 -10.18
N GLY A 33 10.37 -5.62 -9.70
CA GLY A 33 10.82 -5.47 -8.32
C GLY A 33 9.68 -5.65 -7.31
N LEU A 34 8.49 -5.10 -7.59
CA LEU A 34 7.30 -5.37 -6.78
C LEU A 34 6.89 -6.85 -6.77
N GLU A 35 6.92 -7.51 -7.93
CA GLU A 35 6.63 -8.96 -8.02
C GLU A 35 7.61 -9.79 -7.18
N ALA A 36 8.88 -9.38 -7.10
CA ALA A 36 9.88 -10.01 -6.25
C ALA A 36 9.74 -9.64 -4.75
N ALA A 37 9.21 -8.46 -4.44
CA ALA A 37 9.02 -7.96 -3.07
C ALA A 37 7.74 -8.48 -2.41
N ALA A 38 6.66 -8.64 -3.19
CA ALA A 38 5.33 -8.96 -2.66
C ALA A 38 5.27 -10.21 -1.76
N PRO A 39 5.99 -11.32 -2.04
CA PRO A 39 5.98 -12.49 -1.18
C PRO A 39 6.43 -12.21 0.27
N ALA A 40 7.37 -11.26 0.47
CA ALA A 40 7.80 -10.90 1.82
C ALA A 40 6.64 -10.35 2.66
N TRP A 41 5.80 -9.48 2.08
CA TRP A 41 4.65 -8.92 2.78
C TRP A 41 3.58 -9.97 3.05
N VAL A 42 3.38 -10.91 2.12
CA VAL A 42 2.46 -12.05 2.31
C VAL A 42 2.92 -12.95 3.46
N SER A 43 4.22 -13.15 3.64
CA SER A 43 4.76 -13.95 4.74
C SER A 43 4.85 -13.21 6.07
N LEU A 44 5.07 -11.89 6.06
CA LEU A 44 5.27 -11.10 7.28
C LEU A 44 3.97 -10.63 7.93
N ALA A 45 2.98 -10.23 7.13
CA ALA A 45 1.80 -9.55 7.61
C ALA A 45 0.54 -10.41 7.47
N PRO A 46 -0.48 -10.18 8.32
CA PRO A 46 -1.78 -10.83 8.16
C PRO A 46 -2.39 -10.54 6.79
N ALA A 47 -2.84 -11.60 6.11
CA ALA A 47 -3.51 -11.49 4.82
C ALA A 47 -4.78 -10.62 4.95
N PRO A 48 -4.99 -9.65 4.05
CA PRO A 48 -6.16 -8.79 4.10
C PRO A 48 -7.36 -9.50 3.48
N THR A 49 -8.57 -9.09 3.89
CA THR A 49 -9.81 -9.45 3.17
C THR A 49 -10.07 -8.53 1.98
N VAL A 50 -9.51 -7.33 2.02
CA VAL A 50 -9.69 -6.26 1.04
C VAL A 50 -8.42 -5.41 0.90
N ILE A 51 -8.09 -5.05 -0.34
CA ILE A 51 -7.09 -4.02 -0.64
C ILE A 51 -7.81 -2.77 -1.13
N VAL A 52 -7.63 -1.66 -0.42
CA VAL A 52 -8.18 -0.36 -0.81
C VAL A 52 -7.12 0.39 -1.62
N VAL A 53 -7.47 0.86 -2.80
CA VAL A 53 -6.48 1.36 -3.76
C VAL A 53 -6.93 2.66 -4.41
N SER A 54 -5.97 3.56 -4.59
CA SER A 54 -6.14 4.76 -5.39
C SER A 54 -6.54 4.45 -6.84
N PRO A 55 -7.39 5.26 -7.49
CA PRO A 55 -7.82 5.01 -8.87
C PRO A 55 -6.71 5.13 -9.92
N LEU A 56 -5.56 5.74 -9.58
CA LEU A 56 -4.45 5.96 -10.53
C LEU A 56 -3.82 4.63 -10.97
N VAL A 57 -3.47 4.53 -12.25
CA VAL A 57 -3.06 3.27 -12.90
C VAL A 57 -1.89 2.60 -12.18
N ARG A 58 -0.84 3.35 -11.84
CA ARG A 58 0.33 2.83 -11.09
C ARG A 58 -0.01 2.23 -9.73
N ALA A 59 -1.02 2.76 -9.03
CA ALA A 59 -1.47 2.23 -7.75
C ALA A 59 -2.28 0.95 -7.94
N ARG A 60 -3.20 0.95 -8.92
CA ARG A 60 -3.98 -0.26 -9.29
C ARG A 60 -3.08 -1.41 -9.72
N GLN A 61 -2.09 -1.16 -10.57
CA GLN A 61 -1.12 -2.17 -10.98
C GLN A 61 -0.27 -2.69 -9.81
N THR A 62 0.05 -1.84 -8.84
CA THR A 62 0.74 -2.28 -7.62
C THR A 62 -0.18 -3.20 -6.81
N ALA A 63 -1.46 -2.85 -6.65
CA ALA A 63 -2.44 -3.69 -5.97
C ALA A 63 -2.66 -5.03 -6.68
N ASP A 64 -2.75 -5.06 -8.01
CA ASP A 64 -2.88 -6.29 -8.79
C ASP A 64 -1.72 -7.27 -8.52
N ILE A 65 -0.49 -6.76 -8.36
CA ILE A 65 0.68 -7.57 -8.01
C ILE A 65 0.54 -8.14 -6.59
N LEU A 66 0.06 -7.35 -5.63
CA LEU A 66 -0.16 -7.80 -4.25
C LEU A 66 -1.27 -8.86 -4.19
N VAL A 67 -2.37 -8.67 -4.93
CA VAL A 67 -3.45 -9.67 -5.07
C VAL A 67 -2.90 -10.97 -5.64
N ALA A 68 -2.11 -10.92 -6.71
CA ALA A 68 -1.53 -12.10 -7.31
C ALA A 68 -0.62 -12.86 -6.34
N ALA A 69 0.20 -12.15 -5.56
CA ALA A 69 1.08 -12.75 -4.56
C ALA A 69 0.28 -13.40 -3.41
N LEU A 70 -0.77 -12.74 -2.92
CA LEU A 70 -1.67 -13.29 -1.90
C LEU A 70 -2.37 -14.55 -2.42
N GLY A 71 -2.95 -14.49 -3.62
CA GLY A 71 -3.63 -15.63 -4.24
C GLY A 71 -2.72 -16.85 -4.43
N ALA A 72 -1.45 -16.62 -4.81
CA ALA A 72 -0.45 -17.68 -4.95
C ALA A 72 -0.07 -18.36 -3.62
N ALA A 73 -0.23 -17.68 -2.49
CA ALA A 73 0.07 -18.21 -1.17
C ALA A 73 -1.12 -18.93 -0.49
N THR A 74 -2.35 -18.68 -0.94
CA THR A 74 -3.54 -19.31 -0.35
C THR A 74 -3.79 -20.71 -0.90
N GLU A 75 -3.89 -21.70 -0.03
CA GLU A 75 -4.22 -23.09 -0.41
C GLU A 75 -5.59 -23.23 -1.09
N HIS A 76 -6.51 -22.28 -0.82
CA HIS A 76 -7.89 -22.29 -1.31
C HIS A 76 -8.17 -21.18 -2.35
N GLY A 77 -7.15 -20.45 -2.80
CA GLY A 77 -7.27 -19.43 -3.85
C GLY A 77 -8.14 -18.20 -3.51
N GLN A 78 -8.41 -17.94 -2.22
CA GLN A 78 -9.17 -16.75 -1.82
C GLN A 78 -8.30 -15.51 -1.97
N SER A 79 -8.56 -14.74 -3.03
CA SER A 79 -7.94 -13.45 -3.27
C SER A 79 -8.74 -12.35 -2.56
N PRO A 80 -8.09 -11.34 -1.96
CA PRO A 80 -8.80 -10.21 -1.40
C PRO A 80 -9.57 -9.46 -2.48
N SER A 81 -10.67 -8.82 -2.10
CA SER A 81 -11.36 -7.89 -3.01
C SER A 81 -10.53 -6.62 -3.22
N LEU A 82 -10.71 -5.96 -4.36
CA LEU A 82 -10.15 -4.64 -4.62
C LEU A 82 -11.25 -3.59 -4.49
N GLN A 83 -11.03 -2.60 -3.63
CA GLN A 83 -11.90 -1.44 -3.46
C GLN A 83 -11.18 -0.20 -3.95
N ILE A 84 -11.74 0.49 -4.95
CA ILE A 84 -11.12 1.67 -5.56
C ILE A 84 -11.69 2.92 -4.91
N GLU A 85 -10.84 3.74 -4.29
CA GLU A 85 -11.28 4.91 -3.53
C GLU A 85 -10.61 6.21 -3.98
N ASN A 86 -11.44 7.21 -4.31
CA ASN A 86 -10.95 8.55 -4.69
C ASN A 86 -10.25 9.27 -3.53
N ALA A 87 -10.59 8.95 -2.28
CA ALA A 87 -9.92 9.49 -1.11
C ALA A 87 -8.43 9.12 -1.04
N LEU A 88 -8.00 8.08 -1.77
CA LEU A 88 -6.60 7.63 -1.82
C LEU A 88 -5.80 8.24 -2.98
N ARG A 89 -6.31 9.28 -3.64
CA ARG A 89 -5.53 10.04 -4.65
C ARG A 89 -4.40 10.84 -3.97
N PRO A 90 -3.36 11.28 -4.72
CA PRO A 90 -2.25 12.06 -4.14
C PRO A 90 -2.72 13.36 -3.44
N ASP A 91 -3.81 13.95 -3.92
CA ASP A 91 -4.45 15.15 -3.40
C ASP A 91 -5.53 14.87 -2.34
N GLY A 92 -5.70 13.61 -1.94
CA GLY A 92 -6.60 13.22 -0.86
C GLY A 92 -6.10 13.65 0.52
N SER A 93 -7.01 13.78 1.48
CA SER A 93 -6.68 14.06 2.88
C SER A 93 -6.69 12.78 3.71
N THR A 94 -5.93 12.79 4.80
CA THR A 94 -5.92 11.65 5.74
C THR A 94 -7.29 11.38 6.34
N GLU A 95 -8.11 12.41 6.59
CA GLU A 95 -9.48 12.29 7.09
C GLU A 95 -10.34 11.43 6.17
N HIS A 96 -10.47 11.82 4.90
CA HIS A 96 -11.30 11.10 3.94
C HIS A 96 -10.73 9.71 3.63
N ALA A 97 -9.39 9.56 3.60
CA ALA A 97 -8.75 8.26 3.41
C ALA A 97 -9.06 7.28 4.54
N LEU A 98 -9.23 7.79 5.77
CA LEU A 98 -9.59 7.01 6.95
C LEU A 98 -11.10 6.68 6.97
N GLU A 99 -11.97 7.59 6.54
CA GLU A 99 -13.42 7.36 6.47
C GLU A 99 -13.84 6.22 5.53
N VAL A 100 -13.05 5.94 4.49
CA VAL A 100 -13.31 4.87 3.53
C VAL A 100 -12.70 3.52 3.94
N LEU A 101 -12.07 3.43 5.12
CA LEU A 101 -11.49 2.17 5.57
C LEU A 101 -12.59 1.19 5.97
N PRO A 102 -12.52 -0.06 5.47
CA PRO A 102 -13.47 -1.09 5.85
C PRO A 102 -13.23 -1.54 7.29
N GLU A 103 -14.31 -1.79 8.02
CA GLU A 103 -14.26 -2.36 9.37
C GLU A 103 -13.90 -3.86 9.31
N THR A 104 -12.61 -4.15 9.26
CA THR A 104 -12.08 -5.52 9.23
C THR A 104 -10.77 -5.63 10.00
N ASP A 105 -10.32 -6.85 10.28
CA ASP A 105 -9.13 -7.10 11.09
C ASP A 105 -7.83 -6.77 10.35
N SER A 106 -7.78 -6.94 9.02
CA SER A 106 -6.60 -6.64 8.19
C SER A 106 -6.99 -5.96 6.87
N VAL A 107 -6.36 -4.81 6.60
CA VAL A 107 -6.53 -4.04 5.36
C VAL A 107 -5.18 -3.65 4.80
N TRP A 108 -5.03 -3.80 3.49
CA TRP A 108 -3.88 -3.25 2.77
C TRP A 108 -4.33 -2.06 1.93
N ILE A 109 -3.51 -1.02 1.85
CA ILE A 109 -3.80 0.21 1.13
C ILE A 109 -2.67 0.52 0.16
N VAL A 110 -3.00 0.89 -1.06
CA VAL A 110 -2.02 1.38 -2.04
C VAL A 110 -2.35 2.81 -2.46
N THR A 111 -1.45 3.73 -2.12
CA THR A 111 -1.61 5.17 -2.38
C THR A 111 -0.27 5.84 -2.75
N HIS A 112 -0.16 7.15 -2.53
CA HIS A 112 0.89 8.03 -3.08
C HIS A 112 1.47 8.92 -1.99
N MET A 113 2.60 9.55 -2.31
CA MET A 113 3.01 10.75 -1.55
C MET A 113 2.15 11.95 -1.96
N PRO A 114 1.87 12.89 -1.03
CA PRO A 114 2.26 12.87 0.38
C PRO A 114 1.38 11.99 1.27
N LEU A 115 0.15 11.68 0.85
CA LEU A 115 -0.89 11.03 1.65
C LEU A 115 -0.43 9.79 2.43
N VAL A 116 0.35 8.88 1.83
CA VAL A 116 0.83 7.67 2.52
C VAL A 116 1.71 8.00 3.72
N GLY A 117 2.58 9.01 3.59
CA GLY A 117 3.45 9.45 4.67
C GLY A 117 2.68 10.16 5.78
N ASP A 118 1.66 10.92 5.39
CA ASP A 118 0.77 11.63 6.31
C ASP A 118 -0.12 10.65 7.08
N LEU A 119 -0.60 9.58 6.44
CA LEU A 119 -1.35 8.50 7.08
C LEU A 119 -0.51 7.78 8.13
N VAL A 120 0.74 7.43 7.82
CA VAL A 120 1.63 6.79 8.79
C VAL A 120 1.86 7.73 9.99
N ALA A 121 2.18 9.00 9.74
CA ALA A 121 2.43 9.98 10.79
C ALA A 121 1.19 10.19 11.68
N ARG A 122 0.02 10.31 11.05
CA ARG A 122 -1.25 10.51 11.74
C ARG A 122 -1.57 9.31 12.62
N LEU A 123 -1.53 8.11 12.09
CA LEU A 123 -1.94 6.90 12.81
C LEU A 123 -0.95 6.53 13.92
N ALA A 124 0.36 6.70 13.68
CA ALA A 124 1.38 6.34 14.66
C ALA A 124 1.54 7.40 15.77
N VAL A 125 1.58 8.68 15.42
CA VAL A 125 2.01 9.77 16.33
C VAL A 125 0.89 10.78 16.61
N GLY A 126 -0.20 10.75 15.85
CA GLY A 126 -1.30 11.70 16.00
C GLY A 126 -1.08 13.04 15.33
N THR A 127 -0.24 13.10 14.29
CA THR A 127 -0.01 14.33 13.52
C THR A 127 0.18 14.06 12.04
N ASP A 128 -0.33 14.94 11.20
CA ASP A 128 -0.09 15.02 9.75
C ASP A 128 1.08 15.97 9.40
N ARG A 129 1.66 16.66 10.38
CA ARG A 129 2.70 17.69 10.18
C ARG A 129 4.11 17.13 9.99
N SER A 130 4.27 15.81 10.10
CA SER A 130 5.56 15.10 10.01
C SER A 130 5.47 13.93 9.04
N SER A 131 5.16 14.23 7.77
CA SER A 131 5.04 13.23 6.70
C SER A 131 6.25 12.31 6.65
N MET A 132 6.03 11.00 6.77
CA MET A 132 7.11 10.04 6.63
C MET A 132 7.48 9.88 5.14
N PRO A 133 8.77 10.03 4.75
CA PRO A 133 9.16 9.85 3.37
C PRO A 133 9.19 8.36 3.02
N LEU A 134 8.29 7.92 2.13
CA LEU A 134 8.26 6.55 1.61
C LEU A 134 8.77 6.53 0.18
N THR A 135 9.72 5.65 -0.15
CA THR A 135 10.16 5.42 -1.55
C THR A 135 9.13 4.63 -2.34
N PRO A 136 9.08 4.69 -3.69
CA PRO A 136 8.16 3.87 -4.47
C PRO A 136 8.29 2.38 -4.12
N GLY A 137 7.16 1.68 -3.99
CA GLY A 137 7.09 0.26 -3.61
C GLY A 137 7.38 -0.04 -2.13
N MET A 138 7.60 0.99 -1.30
CA MET A 138 7.77 0.83 0.14
C MET A 138 6.43 0.52 0.81
N GLY A 139 6.45 -0.43 1.75
CA GLY A 139 5.34 -0.79 2.62
C GLY A 139 5.63 -0.47 4.08
N VAL A 140 4.59 -0.12 4.83
CA VAL A 140 4.62 0.09 6.28
C VAL A 140 3.44 -0.67 6.89
N TRP A 141 3.72 -1.58 7.81
CA TRP A 141 2.70 -2.28 8.59
C TRP A 141 2.53 -1.60 9.95
N LEU A 142 1.31 -1.17 10.22
CA LEU A 142 0.84 -0.62 11.48
C LEU A 142 -0.14 -1.59 12.15
N GLU A 143 0.01 -1.78 13.45
CA GLU A 143 -1.03 -2.33 14.31
C GLU A 143 -1.78 -1.19 14.99
N LEU A 144 -3.09 -1.08 14.74
CA LEU A 144 -3.96 -0.09 15.34
C LEU A 144 -4.72 -0.68 16.55
N PRO A 145 -4.87 0.08 17.66
CA PRO A 145 -5.63 -0.36 18.83
C PRO A 145 -7.14 -0.42 18.51
N GLY A 146 -7.65 -1.64 18.33
CA GLY A 146 -9.06 -1.88 17.97
C GLY A 146 -9.39 -1.61 16.50
N HIS A 147 -10.68 -1.45 16.19
CA HIS A 147 -11.20 -1.09 14.85
C HIS A 147 -11.54 0.40 14.73
N HIS A 148 -11.53 1.13 15.84
CA HIS A 148 -11.77 2.58 15.81
C HIS A 148 -10.49 3.30 15.37
N ILE A 149 -10.65 4.18 14.38
CA ILE A 149 -9.56 4.98 13.86
C ILE A 149 -9.19 6.06 14.88
N GLY A 150 -8.13 5.78 15.63
CA GLY A 150 -7.52 6.69 16.60
C GLY A 150 -6.01 6.84 16.37
N TYR A 151 -5.34 7.48 17.32
CA TYR A 151 -3.88 7.64 17.31
C TYR A 151 -3.21 6.58 18.20
N GLY A 152 -1.91 6.36 18.01
CA GLY A 152 -1.12 5.43 18.82
C GLY A 152 -0.97 4.04 18.19
N GLY A 153 -1.10 3.95 16.87
CA GLY A 153 -0.74 2.76 16.12
C GLY A 153 0.76 2.43 16.25
N ARG A 154 1.08 1.15 16.36
CA ARG A 154 2.47 0.67 16.45
C ARG A 154 2.97 0.30 15.06
N VAL A 155 4.08 0.91 14.62
CA VAL A 155 4.79 0.43 13.43
C VAL A 155 5.43 -0.93 13.75
N VAL A 156 4.96 -1.98 13.08
CA VAL A 156 5.47 -3.34 13.25
C VAL A 156 6.64 -3.60 12.32
N ALA A 157 6.49 -3.19 11.06
CA ALA A 157 7.53 -3.34 10.05
C ALA A 157 7.46 -2.20 9.04
N SER A 158 8.62 -1.85 8.47
CA SER A 158 8.72 -0.93 7.35
C SER A 158 9.85 -1.40 6.44
N LEU A 159 9.54 -1.69 5.18
CA LEU A 159 10.51 -2.19 4.22
C LEU A 159 10.42 -1.38 2.94
N SER A 160 11.57 -0.88 2.48
CA SER A 160 11.73 -0.46 1.09
C SER A 160 11.50 -1.66 0.17
N GLN A 161 11.23 -1.41 -1.11
CA GLN A 161 11.08 -2.50 -2.09
C GLN A 161 12.33 -3.40 -2.09
N GLU A 162 13.53 -2.82 -2.10
CA GLU A 162 14.79 -3.58 -2.10
C GLU A 162 14.94 -4.46 -0.83
N ALA A 163 14.55 -3.93 0.34
CA ALA A 163 14.59 -4.71 1.58
C ALA A 163 13.57 -5.87 1.55
N ALA A 164 12.35 -5.61 1.08
CA ALA A 164 11.33 -6.65 0.92
C ALA A 164 11.77 -7.74 -0.08
N GLU A 165 12.43 -7.37 -1.18
CA GLU A 165 13.02 -8.34 -2.12
C GLU A 165 14.09 -9.24 -1.46
N LYS A 166 14.90 -8.71 -0.53
CA LYS A 166 15.88 -9.50 0.23
C LYS A 166 15.18 -10.48 1.17
N VAL A 167 14.19 -10.00 1.92
CA VAL A 167 13.37 -10.84 2.81
C VAL A 167 12.69 -11.97 2.05
N ALA A 168 12.12 -11.69 0.87
CA ALA A 168 11.46 -12.71 0.04
C ALA A 168 12.43 -13.81 -0.44
N ARG A 169 13.73 -13.52 -0.51
CA ARG A 169 14.79 -14.49 -0.84
C ARG A 169 15.39 -15.19 0.40
N GLY A 170 14.90 -14.89 1.60
CA GLY A 170 15.44 -15.41 2.85
C GLY A 170 16.79 -14.83 3.25
N GLN A 171 17.08 -13.58 2.82
CA GLN A 171 18.32 -12.85 3.12
C GLN A 171 18.15 -11.85 4.26
#